data_AF-A0A1Y4LSU0-F1
#
_entry.id   AF-A0A1Y4LSU0-F1
#
_cell.length_a   1.000
_cell.length_b   1.000
_cell.length_c   1.000
_cell.angle_alpha   90.00
_cell.angle_beta   90.00
_cell.angle_gamma   90.00
#
_symmetry.space_group_name_H-M   'P 1'
#
loop_
_entity.id
_entity.type
_entity.pdbx_description
1 polymer ?
#
loop_
_entity_poly.entity_id
_entity_poly.type
_entity_poly.pdbx_seq_one_letter_code
_entity_poly.pdbx_strand_id
1 'polypeptide(L)'
;MAKEVTVVEGRGLYIGSRMICNGIPEIVQAYYRPGNATPSNLLVRIRIGSLVDQCVDVAVGDLGYRALHRAIPLLQCASSRHRSLFDTYLFEKMQRFLESPKNFTSKAYYFAENGIVHLGDGATCVILGNRVLGYKGNRCIADPMCSWNVPFGTSDACIILAKILMEQPSAVLLTTAYTLLTTVRSAVIESGVDLQAVLYITGAQGLGKTTLARRVSGFVNNADTDRPALLFDAGSTLAATRDAMASARDLPIVVDDLCLSASRAAQQRRKDLGAQLVREAANVTKIIKKAPGGQTMTLHNVAGVIMTAEFMLENASDVTRCVMAPITQPLDLPDALTPKVMAGAVELFLQHYLLDSENLLCRLHNLLKNNEQIPALQNCSEQRVRTSLTALYWAFQEFVAIFATDIQFDNLARDLVRNFQHALADSVEQTNAALARVRSLTPEGNIAYVLLNAYRKHQFNLMPEGKKIRKLLKYDGLLIKNKLCLRTCALQQLVNQSPGYRGWTLNRIVAELASYGALCIQEQGTYQIKVSDDSDALRVYCIKIDVLEQAAERY
;
A
#
# COMPACT_ATOMS: atom_id res chain seq x y z
N MET A 1 -8.05 -26.02 -57.14
CA MET A 1 -7.64 -27.00 -56.10
C MET A 1 -6.56 -26.37 -55.24
N ALA A 2 -6.86 -26.03 -53.99
CA ALA A 2 -5.84 -25.61 -53.04
C ALA A 2 -4.88 -26.80 -52.85
N LYS A 3 -3.58 -26.60 -53.08
CA LYS A 3 -2.60 -27.67 -52.86
C LYS A 3 -2.41 -27.82 -51.36
N GLU A 4 -2.76 -28.98 -50.82
CA GLU A 4 -2.69 -29.30 -49.39
C GLU A 4 -1.23 -29.39 -48.93
N VAL A 5 -0.97 -28.95 -47.69
CA VAL A 5 0.33 -29.07 -47.04
C VAL A 5 0.49 -30.50 -46.51
N THR A 6 1.55 -31.18 -46.91
CA THR A 6 1.85 -32.55 -46.48
C THR A 6 3.07 -32.59 -45.57
N VAL A 7 3.02 -33.44 -44.53
CA VAL A 7 4.16 -33.73 -43.67
C VAL A 7 5.03 -34.80 -44.33
N VAL A 8 6.33 -34.53 -44.46
CA VAL A 8 7.32 -35.54 -44.81
C VAL A 8 8.19 -35.75 -43.58
N GLU A 9 7.95 -36.86 -42.87
CA GLU A 9 8.64 -37.19 -41.61
C GLU A 9 10.16 -37.12 -41.77
N GLY A 10 10.82 -36.48 -40.80
CA GLY A 10 12.26 -36.22 -40.82
C GLY A 10 12.73 -35.21 -41.87
N ARG A 11 11.84 -34.56 -42.65
CA ARG A 11 12.23 -33.56 -43.67
C ARG A 11 11.53 -32.21 -43.56
N GLY A 12 10.26 -32.16 -43.14
CA GLY A 12 9.53 -30.90 -42.98
C GLY A 12 8.15 -30.90 -43.64
N LEU A 13 7.63 -29.70 -43.89
CA LEU A 13 6.34 -29.48 -44.54
C LEU A 13 6.53 -29.19 -46.02
N TYR A 14 5.65 -29.73 -46.87
CA TYR A 14 5.73 -29.66 -48.33
C TYR A 14 4.40 -29.31 -48.99
N ILE A 15 4.47 -28.75 -50.20
CA ILE A 15 3.35 -28.63 -51.14
C ILE A 15 3.77 -29.25 -52.47
N GLY A 16 3.20 -30.42 -52.80
CA GLY A 16 3.72 -31.25 -53.88
C GLY A 16 5.17 -31.66 -53.59
N SER A 17 6.10 -31.36 -54.51
CA SER A 17 7.53 -31.64 -54.33
C SER A 17 8.34 -30.50 -53.70
N ARG A 18 7.70 -29.36 -53.36
CA ARG A 18 8.41 -28.18 -52.83
C ARG A 18 8.29 -28.09 -51.32
N MET A 19 9.42 -27.95 -50.64
CA MET A 19 9.47 -27.72 -49.20
C MET A 19 8.99 -26.30 -48.87
N ILE A 20 8.06 -26.17 -47.93
CA ILE A 20 7.60 -24.89 -47.39
C ILE A 20 8.36 -24.50 -46.12
N CYS A 21 8.61 -25.48 -45.24
CA CYS A 21 9.30 -25.30 -43.98
C CYS A 21 10.11 -26.56 -43.64
N ASN A 22 11.32 -26.39 -43.08
CA ASN A 22 12.16 -27.51 -42.62
C ASN A 22 11.71 -28.10 -41.27
N GLY A 23 10.79 -27.44 -40.56
CA GLY A 23 10.26 -27.88 -39.27
C GLY A 23 8.83 -28.41 -39.37
N ILE A 24 8.53 -29.44 -38.60
CA ILE A 24 7.19 -30.01 -38.44
C ILE A 24 6.64 -29.55 -37.08
N PRO A 25 5.63 -28.67 -37.05
CA PRO A 25 5.04 -28.23 -35.80
C PRO A 25 3.97 -29.20 -35.29
N GLU A 26 3.92 -29.35 -33.97
CA GLU A 26 2.94 -30.12 -33.22
C GLU A 26 2.50 -29.33 -31.99
N ILE A 27 1.19 -29.22 -31.78
CA ILE A 27 0.64 -28.66 -30.54
C ILE A 27 0.63 -29.77 -29.50
N VAL A 28 1.38 -29.58 -28.42
CA VAL A 28 1.57 -30.59 -27.37
C VAL A 28 0.61 -30.35 -26.21
N GLN A 29 0.42 -29.08 -25.84
CA GLN A 29 -0.35 -28.71 -24.66
C GLN A 29 -0.99 -27.34 -24.85
N ALA A 30 -2.16 -27.14 -24.26
CA ALA A 30 -2.82 -25.85 -24.19
C ALA A 30 -2.91 -25.41 -22.73
N TYR A 31 -2.45 -24.19 -22.45
CA TYR A 31 -2.47 -23.59 -21.11
C TYR A 31 -3.56 -22.54 -21.01
N TYR A 32 -4.33 -22.62 -19.94
CA TYR A 32 -5.48 -21.78 -19.66
C TYR A 32 -5.15 -20.88 -18.48
N ARG A 33 -5.55 -19.61 -18.57
CA ARG A 33 -5.63 -18.81 -17.35
C ARG A 33 -6.77 -19.34 -16.48
N PRO A 34 -6.62 -19.33 -15.14
CA PRO A 34 -7.71 -19.66 -14.23
C PRO A 34 -8.99 -18.89 -14.60
N GLY A 35 -10.12 -19.60 -14.65
CA GLY A 35 -11.42 -19.04 -15.03
C GLY A 35 -11.67 -18.89 -16.55
N ASN A 36 -10.65 -19.02 -17.41
CA ASN A 36 -10.83 -18.88 -18.86
C ASN A 36 -11.25 -20.19 -19.54
N ALA A 37 -12.21 -20.08 -20.47
CA ALA A 37 -12.63 -21.20 -21.32
C ALA A 37 -11.70 -21.44 -22.52
N THR A 38 -11.00 -20.41 -22.98
CA THR A 38 -10.06 -20.48 -24.11
C THR A 38 -8.61 -20.48 -23.62
N PRO A 39 -7.70 -21.19 -24.30
CA PRO A 39 -6.29 -21.19 -23.93
C PRO A 39 -5.67 -19.81 -24.16
N SER A 40 -4.72 -19.45 -23.30
CA SER A 40 -3.91 -18.24 -23.43
C SER A 40 -2.58 -18.53 -24.13
N ASN A 41 -1.99 -19.70 -23.84
CA ASN A 41 -0.70 -20.11 -24.37
C ASN A 41 -0.77 -21.56 -24.86
N LEU A 42 0.09 -21.90 -25.81
CA LEU A 42 0.25 -23.25 -26.35
C LEU A 42 1.72 -23.66 -26.25
N LEU A 43 1.96 -24.91 -25.85
CA LEU A 43 3.25 -25.55 -26.02
C LEU A 43 3.33 -26.10 -27.44
N VAL A 44 4.19 -25.51 -28.26
CA VAL A 44 4.44 -25.95 -29.63
C VAL A 44 5.77 -26.68 -29.67
N ARG A 45 5.74 -27.95 -30.07
CA ARG A 45 6.94 -28.73 -30.38
C ARG A 45 7.25 -28.62 -31.85
N ILE A 46 8.50 -28.30 -32.18
CA ILE A 46 9.01 -28.23 -33.54
C ILE A 46 10.06 -29.33 -33.73
N ARG A 47 9.82 -30.22 -34.69
CA ARG A 47 10.75 -31.27 -35.11
C ARG A 47 11.48 -30.84 -36.38
N ILE A 48 12.81 -30.75 -36.36
CA ILE A 48 13.63 -30.35 -37.52
C ILE A 48 14.63 -31.48 -37.84
N GLY A 49 14.33 -32.28 -38.86
CA GLY A 49 15.20 -33.38 -39.27
C GLY A 49 15.45 -34.37 -38.13
N SER A 50 16.73 -34.62 -37.84
CA SER A 50 17.20 -35.47 -36.73
C SER A 50 17.65 -34.68 -35.50
N LEU A 51 17.35 -33.37 -35.42
CA LEU A 51 17.69 -32.56 -34.26
C LEU A 51 16.78 -32.89 -33.08
N VAL A 52 17.24 -32.57 -31.86
CA VAL A 52 16.42 -32.65 -30.65
C VAL A 52 15.21 -31.73 -30.81
N ASP A 53 14.03 -32.28 -30.53
CA ASP A 53 12.76 -31.55 -30.56
C ASP A 53 12.83 -30.31 -29.67
N GLN A 54 12.42 -29.17 -30.22
CA GLN A 54 12.40 -27.91 -29.47
C GLN A 54 10.95 -27.57 -29.13
N CYS A 55 10.69 -27.32 -27.85
CA CYS A 55 9.39 -26.92 -27.34
C CYS A 55 9.41 -25.42 -27.04
N VAL A 56 8.38 -24.70 -27.48
CA VAL A 56 8.25 -23.25 -27.29
C VAL A 56 6.84 -22.95 -26.79
N ASP A 57 6.77 -22.19 -25.69
CA ASP A 57 5.52 -21.59 -25.23
C ASP A 57 5.19 -20.36 -26.07
N VAL A 58 4.01 -20.36 -26.71
CA VAL A 58 3.58 -19.28 -27.59
C VAL A 58 2.19 -18.80 -27.17
N ALA A 59 2.03 -17.49 -26.99
CA ALA A 59 0.71 -16.89 -26.77
C ALA A 59 -0.18 -17.15 -27.99
N VAL A 60 -1.45 -17.52 -27.77
CA VAL A 60 -2.38 -17.85 -28.87
C VAL A 60 -2.50 -16.71 -29.88
N GLY A 61 -2.45 -15.45 -29.44
CA GLY A 61 -2.50 -14.27 -30.31
C GLY A 61 -1.24 -14.04 -31.16
N ASP A 62 -0.10 -14.63 -30.77
CA ASP A 62 1.19 -14.52 -31.47
C ASP A 62 1.56 -15.81 -32.23
N LEU A 63 0.64 -16.79 -32.29
CA LEU A 63 0.89 -18.09 -32.90
C LEU A 63 1.22 -17.93 -34.40
N GLY A 64 2.47 -18.26 -34.74
CA GLY A 64 2.95 -18.20 -36.12
C GLY A 64 4.46 -18.35 -36.24
N TYR A 65 4.94 -18.38 -37.47
CA TYR A 65 6.34 -18.56 -37.85
C TYR A 65 7.24 -17.54 -37.16
N ARG A 66 6.82 -16.27 -37.05
CA ARG A 66 7.65 -15.21 -36.47
C ARG A 66 7.98 -15.47 -34.99
N ALA A 67 7.00 -15.90 -34.19
CA ALA A 67 7.21 -16.21 -32.78
C ALA A 67 8.11 -17.44 -32.62
N LEU A 68 7.82 -18.50 -33.38
CA LEU A 68 8.59 -19.74 -33.36
C LEU A 68 10.03 -19.55 -33.87
N HIS A 69 10.24 -18.77 -34.93
CA HIS A 69 11.57 -18.48 -35.49
C HIS A 69 12.43 -17.65 -34.55
N ARG A 70 11.83 -16.76 -33.77
CA ARG A 70 12.55 -15.99 -32.74
C ARG A 70 13.13 -16.93 -31.66
N ALA A 71 12.36 -17.93 -31.24
CA ALA A 71 12.81 -18.93 -30.28
C ALA A 71 13.72 -19.99 -30.91
N ILE A 72 13.49 -20.34 -32.17
CA ILE A 72 14.18 -21.39 -32.92
C ILE A 72 14.70 -20.79 -34.24
N PRO A 73 15.88 -20.15 -34.24
CA PRO A 73 16.44 -19.53 -35.45
C PRO A 73 16.71 -20.52 -36.60
N LEU A 74 16.81 -21.82 -36.28
CA LEU A 74 16.97 -22.92 -37.24
C LEU A 74 15.69 -23.27 -38.02
N LEU A 75 14.52 -22.81 -37.57
CA LEU A 75 13.27 -22.96 -38.30
C LEU A 75 13.28 -22.04 -39.53
N GLN A 76 13.16 -22.59 -40.72
CA GLN A 76 13.34 -21.86 -41.96
C GLN A 76 12.18 -22.10 -42.92
N CYS A 77 11.62 -21.00 -43.42
CA CYS A 77 10.69 -20.97 -44.56
C CYS A 77 11.34 -20.23 -45.73
N ALA A 78 11.30 -20.83 -46.93
CA ALA A 78 12.03 -20.32 -48.09
C ALA A 78 11.47 -19.00 -48.70
N SER A 79 10.27 -18.57 -48.32
CA SER A 79 9.67 -17.31 -48.80
C SER A 79 8.60 -16.77 -47.86
N SER A 80 8.20 -15.50 -48.01
CA SER A 80 7.06 -14.92 -47.29
C SER A 80 5.76 -15.70 -47.50
N ARG A 81 5.52 -16.17 -48.74
CA ARG A 81 4.37 -17.02 -49.08
C ARG A 81 4.40 -18.35 -48.32
N HIS A 82 5.58 -18.97 -48.18
CA HIS A 82 5.72 -20.21 -47.40
C HIS A 82 5.50 -19.99 -45.90
N ARG A 83 5.86 -18.83 -45.36
CA ARG A 83 5.54 -18.46 -43.97
C ARG A 83 4.03 -18.39 -43.76
N SER A 84 3.28 -17.72 -44.64
CA SER A 84 1.82 -17.67 -44.55
C SER A 84 1.16 -19.05 -44.64
N LEU A 85 1.71 -19.96 -45.46
CA LEU A 85 1.24 -21.34 -45.55
C LEU A 85 1.56 -22.15 -44.28
N PHE A 86 2.73 -21.95 -43.69
CA PHE A 86 3.09 -22.53 -42.39
C PHE A 86 2.13 -22.04 -41.29
N ASP A 87 1.85 -20.73 -41.24
CA ASP A 87 0.94 -20.13 -40.24
C ASP A 87 -0.47 -20.72 -40.37
N THR A 88 -0.97 -20.85 -41.61
CA THR A 88 -2.28 -21.47 -41.88
C THR A 88 -2.30 -22.93 -41.40
N TYR A 89 -1.27 -23.72 -41.74
CA TYR A 89 -1.15 -25.10 -41.30
C TYR A 89 -1.10 -25.23 -39.77
N LEU A 90 -0.35 -24.34 -39.10
CA LEU A 90 -0.22 -24.30 -37.65
C LEU A 90 -1.56 -23.98 -36.97
N PHE A 91 -2.31 -23.03 -37.52
CA PHE A 91 -3.64 -22.66 -37.02
C PHE A 91 -4.65 -23.80 -37.16
N GLU A 92 -4.64 -24.51 -38.30
CA GLU A 92 -5.46 -25.73 -38.48
C GLU A 92 -5.11 -26.82 -37.46
N LYS A 93 -3.81 -27.02 -37.17
CA LYS A 93 -3.37 -27.96 -36.14
C LYS A 93 -3.84 -27.56 -34.75
N MET A 94 -3.79 -26.27 -34.43
CA MET A 94 -4.33 -25.75 -33.18
C MET A 94 -5.83 -26.02 -33.06
N GLN A 95 -6.63 -25.70 -34.08
CA GLN A 95 -8.09 -25.94 -34.03
C GLN A 95 -8.40 -27.42 -33.80
N ARG A 96 -7.78 -28.32 -34.56
CA ARG A 96 -7.94 -29.77 -34.39
C ARG A 96 -7.51 -30.26 -33.00
N PHE A 97 -6.44 -29.69 -32.45
CA PHE A 97 -5.98 -30.02 -31.10
C PHE A 97 -7.00 -29.61 -30.03
N LEU A 98 -7.59 -28.41 -30.16
CA LEU A 98 -8.56 -27.87 -29.21
C LEU A 98 -9.95 -28.53 -29.33
N GLU A 99 -10.30 -29.08 -30.50
CA GLU A 99 -11.55 -29.84 -30.68
C GLU A 99 -11.48 -31.27 -30.10
N SER A 100 -10.28 -31.78 -29.78
CA SER A 100 -10.09 -33.16 -29.31
C SER A 100 -10.50 -33.32 -27.83
N PRO A 101 -11.51 -34.18 -27.52
CA PRO A 101 -12.00 -34.38 -26.15
C PRO A 101 -10.93 -34.91 -25.18
N LYS A 102 -9.95 -35.67 -25.69
CA LYS A 102 -8.84 -36.23 -24.90
C LYS A 102 -7.89 -35.17 -24.34
N ASN A 103 -7.90 -33.97 -24.91
CA ASN A 103 -7.02 -32.88 -24.49
C ASN A 103 -7.64 -32.01 -23.36
N PHE A 104 -8.90 -32.27 -22.99
CA PHE A 104 -9.60 -31.59 -21.88
C PHE A 104 -9.52 -32.33 -20.55
N THR A 105 -9.04 -33.57 -20.52
CA THR A 105 -9.09 -34.43 -19.32
C THR A 105 -8.13 -34.00 -18.21
N SER A 106 -7.14 -33.15 -18.50
CA SER A 106 -6.28 -32.50 -17.50
C SER A 106 -5.97 -31.06 -17.94
N LYS A 107 -6.67 -30.08 -17.37
CA LYS A 107 -6.42 -28.66 -17.67
C LYS A 107 -5.01 -28.28 -17.25
N ALA A 108 -4.30 -27.60 -18.14
CA ALA A 108 -3.03 -26.99 -17.82
C ALA A 108 -3.16 -25.48 -17.66
N TYR A 109 -2.34 -24.92 -16.78
CA TYR A 109 -2.51 -23.55 -16.32
C TYR A 109 -1.38 -22.64 -16.80
N TYR A 110 -1.77 -21.43 -17.17
CA TYR A 110 -0.90 -20.29 -17.36
C TYR A 110 -1.24 -19.23 -16.29
N PHE A 111 -0.35 -19.00 -15.33
CA PHE A 111 -0.47 -17.94 -14.35
C PHE A 111 0.32 -16.74 -14.86
N ALA A 112 -0.28 -15.55 -14.81
CA ALA A 112 0.31 -14.30 -15.29
C ALA A 112 0.62 -13.33 -14.15
N GLU A 113 0.14 -13.65 -12.95
CA GLU A 113 0.14 -12.80 -11.77
C GLU A 113 0.53 -13.63 -10.55
N ASN A 114 1.15 -12.95 -9.59
CA ASN A 114 1.53 -13.51 -8.30
C ASN A 114 0.30 -13.61 -7.37
N GLY A 115 0.44 -14.34 -6.28
CA GLY A 115 -0.56 -14.42 -5.22
C GLY A 115 -1.43 -15.67 -5.21
N ILE A 116 -2.52 -15.62 -4.45
CA ILE A 116 -3.44 -16.75 -4.24
C ILE A 116 -4.34 -16.93 -5.44
N VAL A 117 -4.49 -18.18 -5.90
CA VAL A 117 -5.29 -18.53 -7.07
C VAL A 117 -6.22 -19.69 -6.76
N HIS A 118 -7.50 -19.50 -7.04
CA HIS A 118 -8.53 -20.54 -6.99
C HIS A 118 -8.71 -21.16 -8.38
N LEU A 119 -8.58 -22.49 -8.46
CA LEU A 119 -8.66 -23.26 -9.69
C LEU A 119 -10.09 -23.79 -9.91
N GLY A 120 -10.41 -24.13 -11.15
CA GLY A 120 -11.75 -24.55 -11.54
C GLY A 120 -12.18 -25.93 -11.01
N ASP A 121 -11.25 -26.69 -10.45
CA ASP A 121 -11.48 -27.96 -9.76
C ASP A 121 -11.67 -27.78 -8.23
N GLY A 122 -11.70 -26.54 -7.74
CA GLY A 122 -11.82 -26.20 -6.33
C GLY A 122 -10.49 -26.19 -5.58
N ALA A 123 -9.37 -26.55 -6.22
CA ALA A 123 -8.06 -26.46 -5.59
C ALA A 123 -7.61 -25.00 -5.45
N THR A 124 -6.82 -24.72 -4.40
CA THR A 124 -6.17 -23.42 -4.19
C THR A 124 -4.66 -23.61 -4.27
N CYS A 125 -3.98 -22.71 -4.98
CA CYS A 125 -2.53 -22.66 -5.05
C CYS A 125 -2.02 -21.23 -4.91
N VAL A 126 -0.73 -21.08 -4.64
CA VAL A 126 -0.07 -19.76 -4.58
C VAL A 126 1.01 -19.68 -5.65
N ILE A 127 1.01 -18.58 -6.39
CA ILE A 127 2.07 -18.23 -7.34
C ILE A 127 3.05 -17.32 -6.61
N LEU A 128 4.22 -17.83 -6.23
CA LEU A 128 5.25 -17.08 -5.53
C LEU A 128 6.45 -16.86 -6.45
N GLY A 129 6.43 -15.73 -7.16
CA GLY A 129 7.43 -15.42 -8.19
C GLY A 129 7.29 -16.38 -9.38
N ASN A 130 8.34 -17.14 -9.66
CA ASN A 130 8.39 -18.17 -10.70
C ASN A 130 8.01 -19.58 -10.18
N ARG A 131 7.44 -19.67 -8.98
CA ARG A 131 7.12 -20.95 -8.32
C ARG A 131 5.63 -21.07 -8.06
N VAL A 132 5.14 -22.30 -8.04
CA VAL A 132 3.75 -22.62 -7.67
C VAL A 132 3.77 -23.51 -6.43
N LEU A 133 3.06 -23.07 -5.39
CA LEU A 133 2.91 -23.77 -4.12
C LEU A 133 1.51 -24.39 -4.02
N GLY A 134 1.40 -25.58 -3.42
CA GLY A 134 0.12 -26.26 -3.16
C GLY A 134 -0.52 -26.99 -4.34
N TYR A 135 -0.05 -26.79 -5.57
CA TYR A 135 -0.57 -27.49 -6.74
C TYR A 135 -0.02 -28.92 -6.83
N LYS A 136 -0.90 -29.93 -6.72
CA LYS A 136 -0.56 -31.36 -6.81
C LYS A 136 -0.86 -31.99 -8.18
N GLY A 137 -1.33 -31.19 -9.15
CA GLY A 137 -1.62 -31.68 -10.50
C GLY A 137 -0.33 -32.00 -11.27
N ASN A 138 -0.44 -32.89 -12.26
CA ASN A 138 0.68 -33.22 -13.15
C ASN A 138 1.20 -31.96 -13.85
N ARG A 139 2.52 -31.94 -14.14
CA ARG A 139 3.31 -30.85 -14.76
C ARG A 139 2.57 -30.14 -15.89
N CYS A 140 1.91 -29.03 -15.56
CA CYS A 140 0.94 -28.35 -16.43
C CYS A 140 1.01 -26.84 -16.22
N ILE A 141 2.23 -26.29 -16.15
CA ILE A 141 2.52 -24.90 -15.81
C ILE A 141 3.54 -24.41 -16.84
N ALA A 142 3.20 -23.42 -17.65
CA ALA A 142 4.13 -22.81 -18.62
C ALA A 142 5.23 -21.97 -17.92
N ASP A 143 6.37 -21.74 -18.56
CA ASP A 143 7.53 -21.03 -18.03
C ASP A 143 7.66 -19.60 -18.64
N PRO A 144 8.12 -18.54 -17.94
CA PRO A 144 7.93 -18.14 -16.55
C PRO A 144 6.71 -17.20 -16.38
N MET A 145 6.05 -17.35 -15.23
CA MET A 145 4.68 -16.86 -14.98
C MET A 145 4.56 -15.45 -14.40
N CYS A 146 5.69 -14.86 -14.02
CA CYS A 146 5.79 -13.50 -13.49
C CYS A 146 7.21 -12.97 -13.73
N SER A 147 7.37 -11.65 -13.79
CA SER A 147 8.68 -10.98 -13.90
C SER A 147 9.54 -11.06 -12.62
N TRP A 148 9.11 -11.87 -11.64
CA TRP A 148 9.64 -11.90 -10.28
C TRP A 148 10.16 -13.30 -9.92
N ASN A 149 11.27 -13.35 -9.20
CA ASN A 149 11.86 -14.53 -8.58
C ASN A 149 11.83 -14.35 -7.05
N VAL A 150 11.49 -15.41 -6.32
CA VAL A 150 11.58 -15.44 -4.84
C VAL A 150 12.49 -16.59 -4.45
N PRO A 151 13.62 -16.32 -3.77
CA PRO A 151 14.62 -17.33 -3.47
C PRO A 151 14.07 -18.38 -2.51
N PHE A 152 14.61 -19.60 -2.59
CA PHE A 152 14.30 -20.65 -1.62
C PHE A 152 14.82 -20.27 -0.23
N GLY A 153 13.94 -20.44 0.76
CA GLY A 153 14.30 -20.33 2.16
C GLY A 153 14.86 -21.63 2.74
N THR A 154 15.06 -21.61 4.05
CA THR A 154 15.36 -22.80 4.86
C THR A 154 14.10 -23.28 5.57
N SER A 155 14.02 -24.57 5.91
CA SER A 155 12.91 -25.16 6.68
C SER A 155 12.74 -24.49 8.05
N ASP A 156 13.82 -23.98 8.63
CA ASP A 156 13.83 -23.40 9.97
C ASP A 156 13.62 -21.87 9.94
N ALA A 157 13.30 -21.29 8.78
CA ALA A 157 13.23 -19.85 8.59
C ALA A 157 12.25 -19.16 9.55
N CYS A 158 11.08 -19.77 9.83
CA CYS A 158 10.13 -19.23 10.81
C CYS A 158 10.69 -19.21 12.23
N ILE A 159 11.42 -20.26 12.65
CA ILE A 159 12.02 -20.34 13.98
C ILE A 159 13.19 -19.35 14.11
N ILE A 160 14.03 -19.24 13.08
CA ILE A 160 15.11 -18.25 13.02
C ILE A 160 14.54 -16.84 13.13
N LEU A 161 13.50 -16.54 12.34
CA LEU A 161 12.82 -15.25 12.37
C LEU A 161 12.18 -14.99 13.73
N ALA A 162 11.48 -15.97 14.31
CA ALA A 162 10.85 -15.83 15.63
C ALA A 162 11.87 -15.49 16.73
N LYS A 163 13.02 -16.17 16.74
CA LYS A 163 14.13 -15.87 17.67
C LYS A 163 14.69 -14.47 17.48
N ILE A 164 14.85 -14.04 16.23
CA ILE A 164 15.28 -12.67 15.93
C ILE A 164 14.26 -11.67 16.51
N LEU A 165 12.98 -11.85 16.21
CA LEU A 165 11.93 -10.89 16.58
C LEU A 165 11.75 -10.71 18.09
N MET A 166 12.17 -11.67 18.92
CA MET A 166 12.07 -11.57 20.38
C MET A 166 12.77 -10.36 20.98
N GLU A 167 13.89 -9.95 20.36
CA GLU A 167 14.74 -8.86 20.84
C GLU A 167 14.57 -7.56 20.02
N GLN A 168 13.58 -7.53 19.12
CA GLN A 168 13.41 -6.43 18.17
C GLN A 168 12.31 -5.46 18.60
N PRO A 169 12.44 -4.17 18.24
CA PRO A 169 11.44 -3.16 18.59
C PRO A 169 10.17 -3.31 17.74
N SER A 170 9.09 -2.69 18.21
CA SER A 170 7.74 -2.74 17.62
C SER A 170 7.70 -2.51 16.11
N ALA A 171 8.52 -1.59 15.58
CA ALA A 171 8.58 -1.32 14.14
C ALA A 171 8.98 -2.56 13.32
N VAL A 172 9.90 -3.39 13.82
CA VAL A 172 10.37 -4.60 13.13
C VAL A 172 9.28 -5.67 13.12
N LEU A 173 8.60 -5.85 14.25
CA LEU A 173 7.47 -6.76 14.39
C LEU A 173 6.31 -6.36 13.47
N LEU A 174 5.90 -5.09 13.49
CA LEU A 174 4.84 -4.55 12.61
C LEU A 174 5.21 -4.71 11.13
N THR A 175 6.45 -4.43 10.76
CA THR A 175 6.92 -4.57 9.36
C THR A 175 6.88 -6.02 8.91
N THR A 176 7.27 -6.95 9.79
CA THR A 176 7.25 -8.38 9.50
C THR A 176 5.83 -8.89 9.34
N ALA A 177 4.93 -8.57 10.27
CA ALA A 177 3.52 -8.95 10.20
C ALA A 177 2.81 -8.38 8.97
N TYR A 178 3.08 -7.11 8.62
CA TYR A 178 2.53 -6.50 7.41
C TYR A 178 3.04 -7.17 6.13
N THR A 179 4.31 -7.55 6.11
CA THR A 179 4.91 -8.28 4.99
C THR A 179 4.26 -9.65 4.79
N LEU A 180 3.98 -10.37 5.88
CA LEU A 180 3.24 -11.64 5.84
C LEU A 180 1.78 -11.44 5.43
N LEU A 181 1.08 -10.45 6.00
CA LEU A 181 -0.29 -10.12 5.61
C LEU A 181 -0.40 -9.79 4.11
N THR A 182 0.62 -9.11 3.57
CA THR A 182 0.65 -8.75 2.15
C THR A 182 0.60 -9.96 1.24
N THR A 183 1.22 -11.09 1.62
CA THR A 183 1.29 -12.29 0.77
C THR A 183 -0.02 -13.06 0.67
N VAL A 184 -1.00 -12.72 1.52
CA VAL A 184 -2.35 -13.28 1.53
C VAL A 184 -3.42 -12.20 1.33
N ARG A 185 -3.03 -10.99 0.92
CA ARG A 185 -3.88 -9.81 0.84
C ARG A 185 -5.11 -10.04 -0.04
N SER A 186 -4.92 -10.61 -1.22
CA SER A 186 -6.01 -10.88 -2.16
C SER A 186 -7.10 -11.74 -1.53
N ALA A 187 -6.74 -12.86 -0.90
CA ALA A 187 -7.70 -13.73 -0.24
C ALA A 187 -8.41 -13.07 0.95
N VAL A 188 -7.69 -12.24 1.73
CA VAL A 188 -8.32 -11.46 2.80
C VAL A 188 -9.41 -10.53 2.22
N ILE A 189 -9.10 -9.80 1.16
CA ILE A 189 -10.05 -8.89 0.50
C ILE A 189 -11.21 -9.65 -0.15
N GLU A 190 -10.91 -10.74 -0.88
CA GLU A 190 -11.88 -11.60 -1.55
C GLU A 190 -12.83 -12.27 -0.53
N SER A 191 -12.38 -12.51 0.70
CA SER A 191 -13.23 -12.99 1.81
C SER A 191 -14.20 -11.94 2.37
N GLY A 192 -14.15 -10.70 1.89
CA GLY A 192 -15.04 -9.61 2.28
C GLY A 192 -14.48 -8.64 3.32
N VAL A 193 -13.18 -8.69 3.62
CA VAL A 193 -12.53 -7.74 4.53
C VAL A 193 -12.11 -6.48 3.78
N ASP A 194 -12.55 -5.31 4.25
CA ASP A 194 -12.11 -4.01 3.71
C ASP A 194 -10.71 -3.63 4.20
N LEU A 195 -9.69 -4.34 3.70
CA LEU A 195 -8.30 -4.14 4.07
C LEU A 195 -7.69 -2.93 3.35
N GLN A 196 -7.73 -1.78 4.02
CA GLN A 196 -7.19 -0.50 3.55
C GLN A 196 -5.97 -0.10 4.38
N ALA A 197 -4.85 -0.79 4.16
CA ALA A 197 -3.65 -0.63 4.96
C ALA A 197 -2.43 -0.27 4.09
N VAL A 198 -1.67 0.71 4.57
CA VAL A 198 -0.32 1.05 4.10
C VAL A 198 0.60 1.02 5.32
N LEU A 199 1.73 0.32 5.25
CA LEU A 199 2.70 0.39 6.34
C LEU A 199 3.51 1.68 6.22
N TYR A 200 3.44 2.52 7.25
CA TYR A 200 4.10 3.82 7.27
C TYR A 200 5.21 3.82 8.32
N ILE A 201 6.44 3.57 7.87
CA ILE A 201 7.65 3.53 8.70
C ILE A 201 8.20 4.95 8.84
N THR A 202 8.08 5.53 10.03
CA THR A 202 8.44 6.94 10.27
C THR A 202 9.60 7.08 11.23
N GLY A 203 10.44 8.08 11.04
CA GLY A 203 11.53 8.38 11.97
C GLY A 203 12.53 9.37 11.39
N ALA A 204 13.40 9.92 12.24
CA ALA A 204 14.46 10.82 11.80
C ALA A 204 15.42 10.15 10.80
N GLN A 205 16.22 10.97 10.11
CA GLN A 205 17.25 10.48 9.21
C GLN A 205 18.26 9.60 9.97
N GLY A 206 18.77 8.55 9.33
CA GLY A 206 19.81 7.69 9.91
C GLY A 206 19.33 6.65 10.93
N LEU A 207 18.03 6.54 11.22
CA LEU A 207 17.52 5.57 12.20
C LEU A 207 17.31 4.14 11.67
N GLY A 208 17.65 3.86 10.41
CA GLY A 208 17.55 2.50 9.83
C GLY A 208 16.20 2.14 9.17
N LYS A 209 15.31 3.11 8.89
CA LYS A 209 14.01 2.90 8.22
C LYS A 209 14.13 2.11 6.90
N THR A 210 14.99 2.60 6.01
CA THR A 210 15.26 1.99 4.71
C THR A 210 15.87 0.60 4.86
N THR A 211 16.81 0.44 5.80
CA THR A 211 17.45 -0.85 6.07
C THR A 211 16.44 -1.88 6.55
N LEU A 212 15.53 -1.48 7.44
CA LEU A 212 14.43 -2.34 7.90
C LEU A 212 13.54 -2.77 6.73
N ALA A 213 13.02 -1.82 5.96
CA ALA A 213 12.17 -2.12 4.81
C ALA A 213 12.86 -3.08 3.84
N ARG A 214 14.14 -2.83 3.50
CA ARG A 214 14.92 -3.70 2.61
C ARG A 214 15.17 -5.10 3.18
N ARG A 215 15.54 -5.23 4.46
CA ARG A 215 15.82 -6.54 5.09
C ARG A 215 14.56 -7.39 5.22
N VAL A 216 13.41 -6.78 5.51
CA VAL A 216 12.16 -7.50 5.77
C VAL A 216 11.37 -7.79 4.49
N SER A 217 11.33 -6.85 3.54
CA SER A 217 10.49 -6.97 2.33
C SER A 217 11.27 -7.12 1.01
N GLY A 218 12.60 -6.97 1.03
CA GLY A 218 13.46 -7.04 -0.16
C GLY A 218 13.79 -8.46 -0.62
N PHE A 219 12.89 -9.43 -0.42
CA PHE A 219 13.07 -10.83 -0.80
C PHE A 219 12.60 -11.15 -2.22
N VAL A 220 12.07 -10.18 -2.94
CA VAL A 220 11.64 -10.32 -4.33
C VAL A 220 12.77 -9.83 -5.24
N ASN A 221 13.13 -10.64 -6.23
CA ASN A 221 14.13 -10.31 -7.25
C ASN A 221 13.49 -10.22 -8.64
N ASN A 222 14.10 -9.49 -9.57
CA ASN A 222 13.74 -9.55 -10.99
C ASN A 222 14.19 -10.90 -11.57
N ALA A 223 13.31 -11.60 -12.28
CA ALA A 223 13.62 -12.92 -12.84
C ALA A 223 14.84 -12.91 -13.79
N ASP A 224 15.00 -11.85 -14.60
CA ASP A 224 16.06 -11.77 -15.61
C ASP A 224 17.44 -11.40 -15.04
N THR A 225 17.48 -10.67 -13.94
CA THR A 225 18.74 -10.08 -13.41
C THR A 225 19.12 -10.57 -12.02
N ASP A 226 18.20 -11.27 -11.34
CA ASP A 226 18.29 -11.69 -9.94
C ASP A 226 18.65 -10.56 -8.95
N ARG A 227 18.38 -9.31 -9.34
CA ARG A 227 18.57 -8.13 -8.47
C ARG A 227 17.30 -7.84 -7.68
N PRO A 228 17.43 -7.27 -6.47
CA PRO A 228 16.28 -6.82 -5.68
C PRO A 228 15.30 -6.01 -6.51
N ALA A 229 14.04 -6.40 -6.41
CA ALA A 229 12.89 -5.83 -7.09
C ALA A 229 11.99 -5.09 -6.11
N LEU A 230 11.05 -4.30 -6.63
CA LEU A 230 9.99 -3.66 -5.85
C LEU A 230 10.47 -2.67 -4.78
N LEU A 231 11.73 -2.21 -4.87
CA LEU A 231 12.30 -1.16 -4.04
C LEU A 231 12.42 0.12 -4.88
N PHE A 232 11.60 1.12 -4.58
CA PHE A 232 11.54 2.38 -5.33
C PHE A 232 11.99 3.53 -4.43
N ASP A 233 12.92 4.35 -4.91
CA ASP A 233 13.20 5.66 -4.32
C ASP A 233 12.03 6.63 -4.67
N ALA A 234 11.69 7.58 -3.80
CA ALA A 234 10.77 8.69 -4.10
C ALA A 234 11.18 9.54 -5.31
N GLY A 235 12.46 9.46 -5.75
CA GLY A 235 12.93 9.99 -7.03
C GLY A 235 12.54 9.16 -8.26
N SER A 236 12.04 7.93 -8.08
CA SER A 236 11.53 7.08 -9.16
C SER A 236 10.27 7.70 -9.78
N THR A 237 10.01 7.38 -11.05
CA THR A 237 8.79 7.90 -11.69
C THR A 237 7.55 7.35 -10.98
N LEU A 238 6.61 8.22 -10.63
CA LEU A 238 5.29 7.84 -10.10
C LEU A 238 4.58 6.80 -11.00
N ALA A 239 4.87 6.81 -12.30
CA ALA A 239 4.41 5.79 -13.24
C ALA A 239 4.94 4.38 -12.91
N ALA A 240 6.24 4.24 -12.62
CA ALA A 240 6.85 2.96 -12.27
C ALA A 240 6.29 2.40 -10.95
N THR A 241 6.10 3.26 -9.94
CA THR A 241 5.48 2.85 -8.67
C THR A 241 4.04 2.36 -8.89
N ARG A 242 3.25 3.06 -9.71
CA ARG A 242 1.88 2.64 -10.06
C ARG A 242 1.84 1.35 -10.86
N ASP A 243 2.79 1.14 -11.76
CA ASP A 243 2.90 -0.11 -12.51
C ASP A 243 3.18 -1.28 -11.56
N ALA A 244 4.09 -1.08 -10.60
CA ALA A 244 4.37 -2.07 -9.56
C ALA A 244 3.16 -2.34 -8.66
N MET A 245 2.44 -1.30 -8.21
CA MET A 245 1.18 -1.45 -7.46
C MET A 245 0.14 -2.30 -8.20
N ALA A 246 0.12 -2.21 -9.54
CA ALA A 246 -0.83 -2.92 -10.38
C ALA A 246 -0.40 -4.34 -10.79
N SER A 247 0.89 -4.66 -10.74
CA SER A 247 1.41 -5.96 -11.19
C SER A 247 1.91 -6.86 -10.08
N ALA A 248 2.32 -6.30 -8.93
CA ALA A 248 2.92 -7.05 -7.81
C ALA A 248 1.85 -7.59 -6.85
N ARG A 249 0.86 -8.32 -7.39
CA ARG A 249 -0.25 -8.90 -6.62
C ARG A 249 0.31 -9.74 -5.46
N ASP A 250 -0.19 -9.48 -4.25
CA ASP A 250 0.24 -10.15 -3.01
C ASP A 250 1.75 -10.09 -2.73
N LEU A 251 2.46 -9.08 -3.24
CA LEU A 251 3.86 -8.83 -2.91
C LEU A 251 4.03 -7.45 -2.25
N PRO A 252 5.02 -7.29 -1.36
CA PRO A 252 5.33 -6.00 -0.79
C PRO A 252 6.10 -5.13 -1.80
N ILE A 253 5.73 -3.87 -1.87
CA ILE A 253 6.50 -2.82 -2.55
C ILE A 253 6.98 -1.79 -1.52
N VAL A 254 8.21 -1.31 -1.67
CA VAL A 254 8.78 -0.27 -0.83
C VAL A 254 8.88 1.03 -1.62
N VAL A 255 8.29 2.08 -1.08
CA VAL A 255 8.52 3.46 -1.52
C VAL A 255 9.39 4.14 -0.46
N ASP A 256 10.66 4.31 -0.80
CA ASP A 256 11.72 4.80 0.04
C ASP A 256 11.96 6.31 -0.14
N ASP A 257 12.74 6.91 0.76
CA ASP A 257 13.22 8.30 0.69
C ASP A 257 12.16 9.40 0.58
N LEU A 258 11.05 9.28 1.32
CA LEU A 258 10.17 10.43 1.58
C LEU A 258 10.82 11.34 2.65
N CYS A 259 11.94 11.95 2.29
CA CYS A 259 12.79 12.75 3.18
C CYS A 259 12.52 14.26 3.09
N LEU A 260 12.91 14.97 4.14
CA LEU A 260 12.81 16.42 4.22
C LEU A 260 13.90 17.06 3.33
N SER A 261 13.52 17.76 2.26
CA SER A 261 14.47 18.45 1.38
C SER A 261 14.83 19.85 1.89
N ALA A 262 16.01 20.37 1.50
CA ALA A 262 16.46 21.71 1.86
C ALA A 262 15.52 22.86 1.42
N SER A 263 14.68 22.66 0.39
CA SER A 263 13.70 23.68 -0.03
C SER A 263 12.28 23.34 0.43
N ARG A 264 11.55 24.35 0.91
CA ARG A 264 10.13 24.21 1.32
C ARG A 264 9.25 23.69 0.18
N ALA A 265 9.50 24.13 -1.06
CA ALA A 265 8.70 23.72 -2.22
C ALA A 265 8.90 22.24 -2.56
N ALA A 266 10.13 21.72 -2.55
CA ALA A 266 10.38 20.31 -2.80
C ALA A 266 9.88 19.44 -1.63
N GLN A 267 9.96 19.93 -0.40
CA GLN A 267 9.40 19.25 0.77
C GLN A 267 7.87 19.12 0.65
N GLN A 268 7.17 20.18 0.26
CA GLN A 268 5.72 20.13 0.04
C GLN A 268 5.37 19.13 -1.07
N ARG A 269 6.08 19.15 -2.21
CA ARG A 269 5.86 18.18 -3.29
C ARG A 269 6.02 16.73 -2.82
N ARG A 270 7.01 16.44 -1.96
CA ARG A 270 7.20 15.08 -1.40
C ARG A 270 6.09 14.69 -0.43
N LYS A 271 5.61 15.63 0.38
CA LYS A 271 4.43 15.41 1.24
C LYS A 271 3.17 15.12 0.42
N ASP A 272 2.94 15.92 -0.61
CA ASP A 272 1.78 15.76 -1.51
C ASP A 272 1.85 14.41 -2.25
N LEU A 273 3.04 14.04 -2.73
CA LEU A 273 3.30 12.72 -3.34
C LEU A 273 3.04 11.58 -2.36
N GLY A 274 3.56 11.69 -1.13
CA GLY A 274 3.34 10.69 -0.08
C GLY A 274 1.86 10.52 0.23
N ALA A 275 1.12 11.61 0.43
CA ALA A 275 -0.32 11.58 0.66
C ALA A 275 -1.09 10.98 -0.53
N GLN A 276 -0.69 11.31 -1.76
CA GLN A 276 -1.28 10.74 -2.96
C GLN A 276 -1.06 9.22 -3.01
N LEU A 277 0.16 8.75 -2.78
CA LEU A 277 0.49 7.33 -2.78
C LEU A 277 -0.24 6.57 -1.67
N VAL A 278 -0.38 7.14 -0.46
CA VAL A 278 -1.18 6.54 0.61
C VAL A 278 -2.62 6.31 0.16
N ARG A 279 -3.23 7.30 -0.50
CA ARG A 279 -4.62 7.19 -1.00
C ARG A 279 -4.74 6.17 -2.12
N GLU A 280 -3.80 6.15 -3.07
CA GLU A 280 -3.79 5.19 -4.18
C GLU A 280 -3.54 3.76 -3.70
N ALA A 281 -2.70 3.58 -2.68
CA ALA A 281 -2.38 2.28 -2.11
C ALA A 281 -3.51 1.68 -1.27
N ALA A 282 -4.16 2.50 -0.42
CA ALA A 282 -5.19 2.01 0.49
C ALA A 282 -6.59 1.95 -0.12
N ASN A 283 -6.87 2.65 -1.23
CA ASN A 283 -8.15 2.51 -1.89
C ASN A 283 -8.11 1.42 -2.98
N VAL A 284 -9.19 0.65 -3.12
CA VAL A 284 -9.43 -0.23 -4.27
C VAL A 284 -9.81 0.58 -5.54
N THR A 285 -9.89 1.90 -5.44
CA THR A 285 -10.32 2.79 -6.53
C THR A 285 -9.30 2.88 -7.66
N LYS A 286 -9.83 3.18 -8.84
CA LYS A 286 -9.15 3.23 -10.14
C LYS A 286 -7.98 4.23 -10.13
N ILE A 287 -6.76 3.74 -10.26
CA ILE A 287 -5.58 4.55 -10.63
C ILE A 287 -5.70 4.85 -12.13
N ILE A 288 -5.79 6.13 -12.49
CA ILE A 288 -5.92 6.56 -13.88
C ILE A 288 -4.54 6.90 -14.43
N LYS A 289 -4.09 6.17 -15.45
CA LYS A 289 -2.81 6.41 -16.15
C LYS A 289 -3.06 6.68 -17.64
N LYS A 290 -2.27 7.56 -18.26
CA LYS A 290 -2.20 7.66 -19.72
C LYS A 290 -1.15 6.68 -20.27
N ALA A 291 -1.56 5.77 -21.14
CA ALA A 291 -0.70 4.85 -21.84
C ALA A 291 0.14 5.57 -22.92
N PRO A 292 1.27 4.98 -23.36
CA PRO A 292 1.95 5.42 -24.58
C PRO A 292 0.96 5.39 -25.75
N GLY A 293 0.67 6.55 -26.35
CA GLY A 293 -0.38 6.71 -27.37
C GLY A 293 -1.63 7.47 -26.91
N GLY A 294 -1.68 7.94 -25.65
CA GLY A 294 -2.69 8.88 -25.17
C GLY A 294 -4.00 8.27 -24.67
N GLN A 295 -4.15 6.94 -24.74
CA GLN A 295 -5.31 6.23 -24.18
C GLN A 295 -5.24 6.18 -22.66
N THR A 296 -6.39 6.37 -22.01
CA THR A 296 -6.51 6.28 -20.55
C THR A 296 -6.68 4.82 -20.12
N MET A 297 -5.80 4.32 -19.28
CA MET A 297 -5.87 3.01 -18.64
C MET A 297 -6.27 3.17 -17.17
N THR A 298 -7.06 2.21 -16.69
CA THR A 298 -7.44 2.08 -15.28
C THR A 298 -6.63 0.95 -14.65
N LEU A 299 -5.93 1.22 -13.55
CA LEU A 299 -5.20 0.26 -12.76
C LEU A 299 -5.82 0.15 -11.35
N HIS A 300 -5.57 -0.97 -10.67
CA HIS A 300 -5.99 -1.18 -9.28
C HIS A 300 -4.79 -1.61 -8.46
N ASN A 301 -4.67 -1.15 -7.21
CA ASN A 301 -3.59 -1.62 -6.34
C ASN A 301 -3.87 -3.06 -5.86
N VAL A 302 -2.98 -3.96 -6.27
CA VAL A 302 -2.99 -5.37 -5.87
C VAL A 302 -1.82 -5.72 -4.94
N ALA A 303 -0.89 -4.78 -4.72
CA ALA A 303 0.28 -4.94 -3.88
C ALA A 303 0.09 -4.42 -2.44
N GLY A 304 0.90 -4.92 -1.51
CA GLY A 304 1.04 -4.31 -0.18
C GLY A 304 2.10 -3.22 -0.22
N VAL A 305 1.77 -2.02 0.27
CA VAL A 305 2.66 -0.84 0.14
C VAL A 305 3.31 -0.51 1.48
N ILE A 306 4.63 -0.41 1.47
CA ILE A 306 5.47 0.01 2.59
C ILE A 306 6.11 1.34 2.23
N MET A 307 5.98 2.34 3.09
CA MET A 307 6.53 3.67 2.89
C MET A 307 7.53 3.99 3.99
N THR A 308 8.72 4.48 3.63
CA THR A 308 9.66 5.06 4.60
C THR A 308 9.59 6.58 4.51
N ALA A 309 9.40 7.25 5.64
CA ALA A 309 9.23 8.70 5.64
C ALA A 309 9.89 9.39 6.84
N GLU A 310 10.29 10.64 6.63
CA GLU A 310 10.81 11.53 7.68
C GLU A 310 9.78 12.55 8.16
N PHE A 311 8.68 12.68 7.43
CA PHE A 311 7.57 13.56 7.79
C PHE A 311 6.34 12.76 8.18
N MET A 312 5.48 13.44 8.92
CA MET A 312 4.20 12.91 9.35
C MET A 312 3.09 13.41 8.43
N LEU A 313 2.05 12.59 8.27
CA LEU A 313 0.87 12.94 7.47
C LEU A 313 0.08 14.09 8.11
N GLU A 314 -0.50 14.95 7.27
CA GLU A 314 -1.16 16.20 7.68
C GLU A 314 -2.69 16.13 7.59
N ASN A 315 -3.25 15.01 7.13
CA ASN A 315 -4.69 14.78 7.02
C ASN A 315 -5.09 13.50 7.77
N ALA A 316 -6.20 13.55 8.51
CA ALA A 316 -6.73 12.42 9.27
C ALA A 316 -7.11 11.23 8.39
N SER A 317 -7.63 11.50 7.19
CA SER A 317 -7.95 10.48 6.20
C SER A 317 -6.72 9.70 5.74
N ASP A 318 -5.57 10.38 5.61
CA ASP A 318 -4.32 9.74 5.21
C ASP A 318 -3.75 8.94 6.40
N VAL A 319 -3.80 9.49 7.61
CA VAL A 319 -3.38 8.80 8.85
C VAL A 319 -4.16 7.49 9.06
N THR A 320 -5.49 7.50 8.89
CA THR A 320 -6.34 6.32 9.14
C THR A 320 -6.19 5.20 8.11
N ARG A 321 -5.49 5.45 6.99
CA ARG A 321 -5.12 4.43 5.99
C ARG A 321 -3.80 3.74 6.31
N CYS A 322 -3.08 4.22 7.32
CA CYS A 322 -1.75 3.74 7.63
C CYS A 322 -1.73 2.88 8.89
N VAL A 323 -0.91 1.83 8.85
CA VAL A 323 -0.35 1.17 10.04
C VAL A 323 0.93 1.92 10.39
N MET A 324 0.94 2.60 11.53
CA MET A 324 2.08 3.42 11.95
C MET A 324 3.16 2.56 12.61
N ALA A 325 4.38 2.61 12.09
CA ALA A 325 5.55 1.92 12.64
C ALA A 325 6.67 2.93 12.92
N PRO A 326 6.65 3.65 14.06
CA PRO A 326 7.66 4.64 14.36
C PRO A 326 9.01 3.99 14.71
N ILE A 327 10.08 4.66 14.33
CA ILE A 327 11.44 4.37 14.74
C ILE A 327 11.94 5.63 15.44
N THR A 328 12.09 5.55 16.76
CA THR A 328 12.52 6.66 17.62
C THR A 328 14.01 6.59 17.96
N GLN A 329 14.60 5.41 17.85
CA GLN A 329 16.03 5.14 18.09
C GLN A 329 16.63 4.40 16.91
N PRO A 330 17.95 4.51 16.67
CA PRO A 330 18.61 3.75 15.62
C PRO A 330 18.36 2.25 15.80
N LEU A 331 17.91 1.59 14.73
CA LEU A 331 17.69 0.16 14.76
C LEU A 331 19.02 -0.59 14.68
N ASP A 332 19.25 -1.46 15.66
CA ASP A 332 20.29 -2.49 15.59
C ASP A 332 19.66 -3.78 15.04
N LEU A 333 19.69 -3.90 13.71
CA LEU A 333 19.14 -5.07 13.02
C LEU A 333 20.21 -6.16 12.95
N PRO A 334 19.96 -7.37 13.49
CA PRO A 334 20.93 -8.44 13.44
C PRO A 334 21.18 -8.87 11.99
N ASP A 335 22.43 -9.21 11.66
CA ASP A 335 22.80 -9.65 10.31
C ASP A 335 22.08 -10.93 9.86
N ALA A 336 21.56 -11.72 10.81
CA ALA A 336 20.71 -12.86 10.55
C ALA A 336 19.34 -12.47 9.95
N LEU A 337 18.85 -11.25 10.18
CA LEU A 337 17.63 -10.74 9.54
C LEU A 337 17.93 -10.38 8.09
N THR A 338 17.79 -11.38 7.22
CA THR A 338 18.07 -11.24 5.79
C THR A 338 16.80 -11.41 4.95
N PRO A 339 16.78 -10.86 3.72
CA PRO A 339 15.73 -11.17 2.77
C PRO A 339 15.54 -12.66 2.52
N LYS A 340 16.60 -13.48 2.62
CA LYS A 340 16.51 -14.94 2.46
C LYS A 340 15.75 -15.62 3.59
N VAL A 341 15.94 -15.19 4.84
CA VAL A 341 15.15 -15.68 5.99
C VAL A 341 13.68 -15.29 5.81
N MET A 342 13.42 -14.07 5.35
CA MET A 342 12.05 -13.64 5.05
C MET A 342 11.40 -14.42 3.91
N ALA A 343 12.14 -14.71 2.83
CA ALA A 343 11.63 -15.55 1.74
C ALA A 343 11.18 -16.93 2.25
N GLY A 344 11.98 -17.54 3.13
CA GLY A 344 11.64 -18.81 3.76
C GLY A 344 10.44 -18.73 4.69
N ALA A 345 10.38 -17.70 5.52
CA ALA A 345 9.24 -17.50 6.42
C ALA A 345 7.95 -17.26 5.64
N VAL A 346 7.99 -16.47 4.56
CA VAL A 346 6.86 -16.24 3.65
C VAL A 346 6.44 -17.54 2.96
N GLU A 347 7.38 -18.34 2.47
CA GLU A 347 7.06 -19.63 1.85
C GLU A 347 6.36 -20.58 2.83
N LEU A 348 6.90 -20.75 4.04
CA LEU A 348 6.31 -21.59 5.08
C LEU A 348 4.94 -21.06 5.54
N PHE A 349 4.78 -19.75 5.64
CA PHE A 349 3.51 -19.11 5.95
C PHE A 349 2.45 -19.38 4.88
N LEU A 350 2.81 -19.29 3.60
CA LEU A 350 1.91 -19.61 2.48
C LEU A 350 1.58 -21.11 2.42
N GLN A 351 2.53 -21.98 2.75
CA GLN A 351 2.28 -23.42 2.87
C GLN A 351 1.30 -23.72 4.00
N HIS A 352 1.48 -23.10 5.17
CA HIS A 352 0.53 -23.18 6.29
C HIS A 352 -0.85 -22.68 5.88
N TYR A 353 -0.93 -21.56 5.16
CA TYR A 353 -2.19 -21.04 4.64
C TYR A 353 -2.90 -22.03 3.71
N LEU A 354 -2.16 -22.69 2.83
CA LEU A 354 -2.70 -23.66 1.88
C LEU A 354 -3.20 -24.97 2.52
N LEU A 355 -2.85 -25.26 3.78
CA LEU A 355 -3.35 -26.46 4.47
C LEU A 355 -4.85 -26.35 4.83
N ASP A 356 -5.31 -25.18 5.26
CA ASP A 356 -6.69 -24.97 5.73
C ASP A 356 -7.15 -23.49 5.58
N SER A 357 -7.00 -22.95 4.37
CA SER A 357 -7.26 -21.53 4.06
C SER A 357 -8.64 -21.02 4.51
N GLU A 358 -9.69 -21.82 4.36
CA GLU A 358 -11.05 -21.46 4.75
C GLU A 358 -11.18 -21.24 6.26
N ASN A 359 -10.60 -22.14 7.07
CA ASN A 359 -10.63 -22.02 8.52
C ASN A 359 -9.78 -20.84 9.01
N LEU A 360 -8.61 -20.63 8.39
CA LEU A 360 -7.75 -19.47 8.69
C LEU A 360 -8.50 -18.15 8.44
N LEU A 361 -9.21 -18.03 7.31
CA LEU A 361 -10.05 -16.87 7.03
C LEU A 361 -11.25 -16.78 7.98
N CYS A 362 -11.87 -17.91 8.36
CA CYS A 362 -12.91 -17.92 9.39
C CYS A 362 -12.39 -17.36 10.73
N ARG A 363 -11.15 -17.69 11.13
CA ARG A 363 -10.50 -17.12 12.33
C ARG A 363 -10.31 -15.62 12.20
N LEU A 364 -9.87 -15.12 11.04
CA LEU A 364 -9.78 -13.68 10.78
C LEU A 364 -11.14 -12.99 10.94
N HIS A 365 -12.20 -13.53 10.33
CA HIS A 365 -13.55 -12.98 10.45
C HIS A 365 -14.05 -12.97 11.90
N ASN A 366 -13.76 -14.02 12.68
CA ASN A 366 -14.10 -14.07 14.09
C ASN A 366 -13.32 -13.03 14.91
N LEU A 367 -12.03 -12.82 14.62
CA LEU A 367 -11.23 -11.77 15.25
C LEU A 367 -11.77 -10.38 14.91
N LEU A 368 -12.16 -10.13 13.65
CA LEU A 368 -12.73 -8.86 13.22
C LEU A 368 -14.06 -8.56 13.91
N LYS A 369 -14.95 -9.56 14.04
CA LYS A 369 -16.22 -9.42 14.77
C LYS A 369 -16.04 -9.12 16.26
N ASN A 370 -14.97 -9.64 16.86
CA ASN A 370 -14.69 -9.50 18.29
C ASN A 370 -13.49 -8.58 18.56
N ASN A 371 -13.15 -7.67 17.64
CA ASN A 371 -11.89 -6.93 17.74
C ASN A 371 -11.83 -6.00 18.96
N GLU A 372 -12.98 -5.63 19.53
CA GLU A 372 -13.12 -4.87 20.78
C GLU A 372 -12.48 -5.58 21.99
N GLN A 373 -12.40 -6.92 21.93
CA GLN A 373 -11.81 -7.75 22.97
C GLN A 373 -10.27 -7.80 22.88
N ILE A 374 -9.66 -7.32 21.79
CA ILE A 374 -8.20 -7.30 21.64
C ILE A 374 -7.64 -6.16 22.50
N PRO A 375 -6.90 -6.46 23.60
CA PRO A 375 -6.51 -5.43 24.57
C PRO A 375 -5.66 -4.31 23.95
N ALA A 376 -4.74 -4.67 23.06
CA ALA A 376 -3.87 -3.73 22.36
C ALA A 376 -4.62 -2.68 21.52
N LEU A 377 -5.87 -2.96 21.14
CA LEU A 377 -6.67 -2.09 20.29
C LEU A 377 -7.68 -1.26 21.07
N GLN A 378 -7.84 -1.42 22.38
CA GLN A 378 -8.91 -0.76 23.15
C GLN A 378 -8.95 0.77 22.97
N ASN A 379 -7.79 1.41 22.85
CA ASN A 379 -7.67 2.87 22.67
C ASN A 379 -7.76 3.33 21.21
N CYS A 380 -8.03 2.43 20.25
CA CYS A 380 -8.16 2.76 18.85
C CYS A 380 -9.63 3.02 18.52
N SER A 381 -9.99 4.29 18.32
CA SER A 381 -11.36 4.70 17.96
C SER A 381 -11.66 4.59 16.45
N GLU A 382 -10.62 4.55 15.62
CA GLU A 382 -10.77 4.57 14.16
C GLU A 382 -10.97 3.16 13.60
N GLN A 383 -12.20 2.83 13.20
CA GLN A 383 -12.57 1.47 12.77
C GLN A 383 -11.72 0.93 11.61
N ARG A 384 -11.31 1.80 10.67
CA ARG A 384 -10.42 1.42 9.56
C ARG A 384 -9.05 0.95 10.07
N VAL A 385 -8.49 1.67 11.04
CA VAL A 385 -7.21 1.34 11.66
C VAL A 385 -7.35 0.05 12.47
N ARG A 386 -8.43 -0.09 13.25
CA ARG A 386 -8.72 -1.34 13.99
C ARG A 386 -8.75 -2.55 13.06
N THR A 387 -9.49 -2.46 11.95
CA THR A 387 -9.60 -3.54 10.94
C THR A 387 -8.21 -3.95 10.43
N SER A 388 -7.39 -2.96 10.05
CA SER A 388 -6.03 -3.19 9.54
C SER A 388 -5.12 -3.85 10.59
N LEU A 389 -5.16 -3.36 11.84
CA LEU A 389 -4.37 -3.91 12.94
C LEU A 389 -4.85 -5.30 13.39
N THR A 390 -6.15 -5.58 13.32
CA THR A 390 -6.69 -6.93 13.57
C THR A 390 -6.24 -7.92 12.49
N ALA A 391 -6.24 -7.52 11.21
CA ALA A 391 -5.70 -8.36 10.14
C ALA A 391 -4.19 -8.62 10.32
N LEU A 392 -3.44 -7.61 10.78
CA LEU A 392 -2.03 -7.76 11.13
C LEU A 392 -1.82 -8.74 12.30
N TYR A 393 -2.66 -8.65 13.33
CA TYR A 393 -2.67 -9.56 14.48
C TYR A 393 -2.91 -10.99 14.05
N TRP A 394 -3.93 -11.21 13.22
CA TRP A 394 -4.24 -12.52 12.66
C TRP A 394 -3.04 -13.08 11.88
N ALA A 395 -2.49 -12.34 10.90
CA ALA A 395 -1.36 -12.83 10.10
C ALA A 395 -0.15 -13.20 10.98
N PHE A 396 0.11 -12.42 12.03
CA PHE A 396 1.19 -12.71 12.97
C PHE A 396 0.91 -13.94 13.85
N GLN A 397 -0.33 -14.12 14.32
CA GLN A 397 -0.73 -15.33 15.05
C GLN A 397 -0.61 -16.58 14.19
N GLU A 398 -1.02 -16.50 12.92
CA GLU A 398 -0.88 -17.59 11.96
C GLU A 398 0.60 -17.92 11.69
N PHE A 399 1.47 -16.92 11.61
CA PHE A 399 2.92 -17.14 11.56
C PHE A 399 3.46 -17.86 12.80
N VAL A 400 3.01 -17.47 13.99
CA VAL A 400 3.43 -18.13 15.24
C VAL A 400 2.92 -19.57 15.31
N ALA A 401 1.72 -19.84 14.80
CA ALA A 401 1.11 -21.16 14.80
C ALA A 401 1.93 -22.22 14.05
N ILE A 402 2.75 -21.81 13.06
CA ILE A 402 3.61 -22.70 12.26
C ILE A 402 4.58 -23.50 13.13
N PHE A 403 5.12 -22.89 14.18
CA PHE A 403 6.11 -23.53 15.06
C PHE A 403 5.59 -23.78 16.48
N ALA A 404 4.43 -23.23 16.85
CA ALA A 404 3.81 -23.46 18.15
C ALA A 404 3.22 -24.88 18.33
N THR A 405 3.26 -25.73 17.30
CA THR A 405 2.87 -27.15 17.43
C THR A 405 3.94 -27.99 18.13
N ASP A 406 5.17 -27.49 18.18
CA ASP A 406 6.28 -28.13 18.88
C ASP A 406 6.43 -27.52 20.28
N ILE A 407 6.25 -28.35 21.30
CA ILE A 407 6.31 -27.99 22.73
C ILE A 407 7.60 -27.26 23.08
N GLN A 408 8.71 -27.52 22.35
CA GLN A 408 9.97 -26.82 22.54
C GLN A 408 9.85 -25.30 22.33
N PHE A 409 8.90 -24.84 21.52
CA PHE A 409 8.75 -23.43 21.16
C PHE A 409 7.53 -22.76 21.81
N ASP A 410 6.82 -23.42 22.73
CA ASP A 410 5.62 -22.86 23.39
C ASP A 410 5.88 -21.52 24.10
N ASN A 411 7.03 -21.42 24.79
CA ASN A 411 7.41 -20.18 25.47
C ASN A 411 7.72 -19.07 24.45
N LEU A 412 8.49 -19.40 23.41
CA LEU A 412 8.82 -18.48 22.33
C LEU A 412 7.55 -17.97 21.64
N ALA A 413 6.61 -18.86 21.31
CA ALA A 413 5.34 -18.52 20.68
C ALA A 413 4.50 -17.57 21.53
N ARG A 414 4.30 -17.89 22.82
CA ARG A 414 3.51 -17.06 23.74
C ARG A 414 4.14 -15.68 23.96
N ASP A 415 5.45 -15.64 24.21
CA ASP A 415 6.15 -14.39 24.44
C ASP A 415 6.16 -13.51 23.19
N LEU A 416 6.31 -14.11 22.01
CA LEU A 416 6.30 -13.38 20.74
C LEU A 416 4.92 -12.78 20.43
N VAL A 417 3.83 -13.51 20.68
CA VAL A 417 2.46 -12.96 20.55
C VAL A 417 2.25 -11.80 21.52
N ARG A 418 2.74 -11.89 22.76
CA ARG A 418 2.69 -10.79 23.74
C ARG A 418 3.48 -9.57 23.26
N ASN A 419 4.70 -9.77 22.77
CA ASN A 419 5.51 -8.67 22.21
C ASN A 419 4.81 -8.00 21.02
N PHE A 420 4.12 -8.79 20.18
CA PHE A 420 3.35 -8.24 19.08
C PHE A 420 2.13 -7.44 19.54
N GLN A 421 1.46 -7.84 20.63
CA GLN A 421 0.39 -7.03 21.23
C GLN A 421 0.92 -5.67 21.71
N HIS A 422 2.13 -5.61 22.28
CA HIS A 422 2.77 -4.33 22.60
C HIS A 422 3.03 -3.50 21.33
N ALA A 423 3.52 -4.13 20.27
CA ALA A 423 3.76 -3.45 19.00
C ALA A 423 2.47 -2.87 18.37
N LEU A 424 1.34 -3.57 18.48
CA LEU A 424 0.03 -3.06 18.08
C LEU A 424 -0.40 -1.85 18.92
N ALA A 425 -0.23 -1.93 20.25
CA ALA A 425 -0.57 -0.82 21.14
C ALA A 425 0.25 0.44 20.83
N ASP A 426 1.54 0.27 20.56
CA ASP A 426 2.41 1.37 20.11
C ASP A 426 1.89 1.98 18.79
N SER A 427 1.50 1.14 17.81
CA SER A 427 0.93 1.62 16.55
C SER A 427 -0.36 2.45 16.77
N VAL A 428 -1.21 2.04 17.71
CA VAL A 428 -2.42 2.77 18.10
C VAL A 428 -2.08 4.11 18.74
N GLU A 429 -1.13 4.14 19.68
CA GLU A 429 -0.69 5.38 20.33
C GLU A 429 -0.20 6.41 19.31
N GLN A 430 0.61 5.96 18.35
CA GLN A 430 1.15 6.83 17.30
C GLN A 430 0.08 7.33 16.34
N THR A 431 -0.87 6.47 16.00
CA THR A 431 -2.02 6.87 15.19
C THR A 431 -2.83 7.95 15.92
N ASN A 432 -3.12 7.75 17.20
CA ASN A 432 -3.84 8.73 18.02
C ASN A 432 -3.07 10.05 18.14
N ALA A 433 -1.76 10.00 18.36
CA ALA A 433 -0.90 11.18 18.42
C ALA A 433 -0.88 11.93 17.06
N ALA A 434 -0.81 11.20 15.94
CA ALA A 434 -0.87 11.80 14.61
C ALA A 434 -2.23 12.47 14.35
N LEU A 435 -3.35 11.83 14.73
CA LEU A 435 -4.69 12.41 14.61
C LEU A 435 -4.87 13.63 15.50
N ALA A 436 -4.40 13.58 16.75
CA ALA A 436 -4.43 14.73 17.65
C ALA A 436 -3.65 15.91 17.07
N ARG A 437 -2.48 15.66 16.46
CA ARG A 437 -1.72 16.70 15.76
C ARG A 437 -2.50 17.28 14.58
N VAL A 438 -3.10 16.45 13.72
CA VAL A 438 -3.93 16.94 12.60
C VAL A 438 -5.08 17.80 13.11
N ARG A 439 -5.78 17.37 14.17
CA ARG A 439 -6.86 18.14 14.79
C ARG A 439 -6.35 19.49 15.29
N SER A 440 -5.17 19.56 15.92
CA SER A 440 -4.57 20.83 16.35
C SER A 440 -4.17 21.78 15.21
N LEU A 441 -3.98 21.26 13.99
CA LEU A 441 -3.65 22.06 12.81
C LEU A 441 -4.90 22.50 12.02
N THR A 442 -6.06 21.95 12.33
CA THR A 442 -7.29 22.21 11.59
C THR A 442 -8.19 23.14 12.41
N PRO A 443 -8.64 24.28 11.85
CA PRO A 443 -9.57 25.16 12.55
C PRO A 443 -10.92 24.48 12.75
N GLU A 444 -11.50 24.55 13.95
CA GLU A 444 -12.89 24.09 14.20
C GLU A 444 -13.94 25.06 13.63
N GLY A 445 -13.52 26.27 13.28
CA GLY A 445 -14.36 27.34 12.77
C GLY A 445 -13.53 28.59 12.55
N ASN A 446 -14.12 29.65 12.02
CA ASN A 446 -13.44 30.93 11.81
C ASN A 446 -13.08 31.65 13.13
N ILE A 447 -12.31 32.74 13.08
CA ILE A 447 -11.90 33.47 14.31
C ILE A 447 -13.11 33.97 15.11
N ALA A 448 -14.19 34.37 14.43
CA ALA A 448 -15.40 34.82 15.11
C ALA A 448 -16.01 33.71 15.97
N TYR A 449 -16.09 32.49 15.43
CA TYR A 449 -16.51 31.29 16.17
C TYR A 449 -15.60 31.01 17.36
N VAL A 450 -14.27 31.06 17.18
CA VAL A 450 -13.29 30.81 18.26
C VAL A 450 -13.49 31.78 19.43
N LEU A 451 -13.57 33.08 19.15
CA LEU A 451 -13.73 34.09 20.19
C LEU A 451 -15.10 34.01 20.88
N LEU A 452 -16.15 33.78 20.10
CA LEU A 452 -17.51 33.62 20.63
C LEU A 452 -17.62 32.39 21.53
N ASN A 453 -17.04 31.26 21.12
CA ASN A 453 -17.02 30.03 21.89
C ASN A 453 -16.23 30.19 23.20
N ALA A 454 -15.06 30.85 23.14
CA ALA A 454 -14.27 31.16 24.34
C ALA A 454 -15.01 32.07 25.32
N TYR A 455 -15.72 33.09 24.79
CA TYR A 455 -16.58 33.95 25.59
C TYR A 455 -17.72 33.17 26.26
N ARG A 456 -18.46 32.35 25.49
CA ARG A 456 -19.58 31.53 25.98
C ARG A 456 -19.15 30.47 27.00
N LYS A 457 -17.93 29.93 26.86
CA LYS A 457 -17.34 28.97 27.81
C LYS A 457 -16.63 29.64 29.00
N HIS A 458 -16.74 30.96 29.15
CA HIS A 458 -16.10 31.73 30.22
C HIS A 458 -14.58 31.52 30.33
N GLN A 459 -13.90 31.38 29.19
CA GLN A 459 -12.45 31.13 29.15
C GLN A 459 -11.61 32.39 29.39
N PHE A 460 -12.22 33.58 29.35
CA PHE A 460 -11.56 34.83 29.68
C PHE A 460 -11.77 35.19 31.15
N ASN A 461 -10.68 35.52 31.85
CA ASN A 461 -10.75 36.13 33.18
C ASN A 461 -11.09 37.63 33.04
N LEU A 462 -12.37 37.95 32.85
CA LEU A 462 -12.86 39.31 32.69
C LEU A 462 -12.92 40.05 34.03
N MET A 463 -12.59 41.35 34.00
CA MET A 463 -12.68 42.22 35.17
C MET A 463 -14.16 42.40 35.57
N PRO A 464 -14.54 42.14 36.85
CA PRO A 464 -15.88 42.42 37.35
C PRO A 464 -16.25 43.90 37.30
N GLU A 465 -17.54 44.19 37.16
CA GLU A 465 -18.08 45.54 37.23
C GLU A 465 -17.75 46.23 38.56
N GLY A 466 -17.60 47.56 38.54
CA GLY A 466 -17.30 48.37 39.72
C GLY A 466 -15.83 48.39 40.17
N LYS A 467 -14.93 47.60 39.57
CA LYS A 467 -13.48 47.69 39.87
C LYS A 467 -12.82 48.87 39.15
N LYS A 468 -11.86 49.51 39.83
CA LYS A 468 -11.04 50.60 39.25
C LYS A 468 -10.28 50.08 38.01
N ILE A 469 -10.39 50.79 36.88
CA ILE A 469 -9.79 50.46 35.57
C ILE A 469 -8.29 50.14 35.66
N ARG A 470 -7.56 50.79 36.58
CA ARG A 470 -6.12 50.54 36.83
C ARG A 470 -5.81 49.07 37.18
N LYS A 471 -6.79 48.29 37.64
CA LYS A 471 -6.64 46.85 37.95
C LYS A 471 -6.75 45.94 36.72
N LEU A 472 -7.10 46.46 35.54
CA LEU A 472 -7.27 45.70 34.30
C LEU A 472 -6.02 44.91 33.88
N LEU A 473 -4.82 45.33 34.31
CA LEU A 473 -3.57 44.58 34.08
C LEU A 473 -3.59 43.14 34.65
N LYS A 474 -4.44 42.86 35.63
CA LYS A 474 -4.61 41.54 36.26
C LYS A 474 -5.68 40.66 35.60
N TYR A 475 -6.33 41.16 34.54
CA TYR A 475 -7.44 40.51 33.86
C TYR A 475 -7.15 40.39 32.36
N ASP A 476 -7.89 39.53 31.66
CA ASP A 476 -7.77 39.37 30.21
C ASP A 476 -8.46 40.50 29.45
N GLY A 477 -9.48 41.09 30.06
CA GLY A 477 -10.32 42.10 29.47
C GLY A 477 -11.44 42.55 30.41
N LEU A 478 -12.44 43.22 29.84
CA LEU A 478 -13.67 43.60 30.51
C LEU A 478 -14.85 43.61 29.53
N LEU A 479 -16.06 43.65 30.04
CA LEU A 479 -17.27 43.85 29.24
C LEU A 479 -17.68 45.32 29.32
N ILE A 480 -17.93 45.97 28.18
CA ILE A 480 -18.43 47.36 28.13
C ILE A 480 -19.64 47.41 27.21
N LYS A 481 -20.84 47.72 27.74
CA LYS A 481 -22.07 47.84 26.93
C LYS A 481 -22.28 46.65 25.99
N ASN A 482 -22.14 45.43 26.51
CA ASN A 482 -22.22 44.17 25.77
C ASN A 482 -21.16 43.96 24.67
N LYS A 483 -20.02 44.66 24.77
CA LYS A 483 -18.85 44.47 23.91
C LYS A 483 -17.72 43.84 24.70
N LEU A 484 -17.03 42.90 24.09
CA LEU A 484 -15.92 42.18 24.67
C LEU A 484 -14.63 42.98 24.43
N CYS A 485 -14.07 43.56 25.48
CA CYS A 485 -12.85 44.37 25.41
C CYS A 485 -11.65 43.56 25.90
N LEU A 486 -10.80 43.08 25.00
CA LEU A 486 -9.66 42.22 25.34
C LEU A 486 -8.33 42.95 25.23
N ARG A 487 -7.40 42.64 26.15
CA ARG A 487 -6.00 43.05 26.01
C ARG A 487 -5.33 42.27 24.88
N THR A 488 -4.30 42.88 24.30
CA THR A 488 -3.48 42.28 23.23
C THR A 488 -3.01 40.86 23.56
N CYS A 489 -2.44 40.66 24.75
CA CYS A 489 -1.90 39.36 25.15
C CYS A 489 -2.99 38.29 25.21
N ALA A 490 -4.16 38.60 25.79
CA ALA A 490 -5.25 37.65 25.92
C ALA A 490 -5.86 37.27 24.57
N LEU A 491 -6.11 38.26 23.70
CA LEU A 491 -6.64 38.02 22.36
C LEU A 491 -5.68 37.15 21.54
N GLN A 492 -4.41 37.50 21.49
CA GLN A 492 -3.42 36.77 20.70
C GLN A 492 -3.16 35.38 21.27
N GLN A 493 -3.12 35.24 22.60
CA GLN A 493 -2.88 33.95 23.26
C GLN A 493 -4.02 32.98 23.01
N LEU A 494 -5.28 33.40 23.20
CA LEU A 494 -6.43 32.54 22.96
C LEU A 494 -6.44 32.02 21.51
N VAL A 495 -6.29 32.92 20.54
CA VAL A 495 -6.31 32.53 19.13
C VAL A 495 -5.14 31.60 18.83
N ASN A 496 -3.92 31.90 19.29
CA ASN A 496 -2.76 31.01 19.07
C ASN A 496 -2.85 29.65 19.76
N GLN A 497 -3.63 29.54 20.84
CA GLN A 497 -3.90 28.28 21.52
C GLN A 497 -5.05 27.50 20.88
N SER A 498 -5.82 28.13 19.99
CA SER A 498 -6.94 27.50 19.30
C SER A 498 -6.45 26.65 18.12
N PRO A 499 -7.04 25.46 17.88
CA PRO A 499 -6.70 24.60 16.75
C PRO A 499 -6.72 25.36 15.42
N GLY A 500 -5.71 25.15 14.58
CA GLY A 500 -5.58 25.78 13.26
C GLY A 500 -5.10 27.24 13.23
N TYR A 501 -4.98 27.89 14.39
CA TYR A 501 -4.60 29.31 14.50
C TYR A 501 -3.21 29.55 15.12
N ARG A 502 -2.45 28.47 15.38
CA ARG A 502 -1.13 28.57 15.99
C ARG A 502 -0.15 29.38 15.12
N GLY A 503 0.50 30.38 15.71
CA GLY A 503 1.48 31.23 15.03
C GLY A 503 0.87 32.42 14.28
N TRP A 504 -0.44 32.65 14.41
CA TRP A 504 -1.07 33.85 13.90
C TRP A 504 -0.53 35.09 14.63
N THR A 505 -0.14 36.08 13.84
CA THR A 505 0.25 37.39 14.35
C THR A 505 -1.00 38.16 14.76
N LEU A 506 -0.87 39.04 15.76
CA LEU A 506 -1.95 39.92 16.17
C LEU A 506 -2.50 40.72 14.98
N ASN A 507 -1.64 41.20 14.08
CA ASN A 507 -2.06 41.95 12.89
C ASN A 507 -3.00 41.14 12.00
N ARG A 508 -2.72 39.84 11.81
CA ARG A 508 -3.60 38.95 11.03
C ARG A 508 -4.94 38.75 11.73
N ILE A 509 -4.93 38.51 13.04
CA ILE A 509 -6.15 38.35 13.86
C ILE A 509 -7.03 39.61 13.76
N VAL A 510 -6.42 40.77 13.94
CA VAL A 510 -7.11 42.07 13.91
C VAL A 510 -7.63 42.38 12.51
N ALA A 511 -6.87 42.11 11.46
CA ALA A 511 -7.32 42.30 10.08
C ALA A 511 -8.57 41.47 9.77
N GLU A 512 -8.61 40.23 10.25
CA GLU A 512 -9.76 39.35 10.03
C GLU A 512 -10.99 39.77 10.86
N LEU A 513 -10.79 40.20 12.11
CA LEU A 513 -11.87 40.79 12.91
C LEU A 513 -12.39 42.11 12.30
N ALA A 514 -11.51 42.90 11.71
CA ALA A 514 -11.88 44.11 10.99
C ALA A 514 -12.70 43.79 9.73
N SER A 515 -12.35 42.73 8.98
CA SER A 515 -13.10 42.33 7.79
C SER A 515 -14.52 41.86 8.09
N TYR A 516 -14.76 41.28 9.28
CA TYR A 516 -16.11 40.98 9.76
C TYR A 516 -16.87 42.22 10.28
N GLY A 517 -16.22 43.38 10.42
CA GLY A 517 -16.80 44.56 11.06
C GLY A 517 -16.97 44.43 12.58
N ALA A 518 -16.28 43.45 13.19
CA ALA A 518 -16.42 43.10 14.61
C ALA A 518 -15.71 44.08 15.53
N LEU A 519 -14.72 44.84 15.04
CA LEU A 519 -13.98 45.81 15.86
C LEU A 519 -14.68 47.18 15.95
N CYS A 520 -14.67 47.78 17.13
CA CYS A 520 -15.05 49.18 17.32
C CYS A 520 -13.82 50.08 17.13
N ILE A 521 -13.90 51.01 16.19
CA ILE A 521 -12.83 51.98 15.88
C ILE A 521 -13.24 53.35 16.43
N GLN A 522 -12.39 53.96 17.26
CA GLN A 522 -12.60 55.30 17.83
C GLN A 522 -11.64 56.35 17.28
N GLU A 523 -10.39 55.97 17.02
CA GLU A 523 -9.33 56.87 16.51
C GLU A 523 -8.90 56.39 15.10
N GLN A 524 -8.72 57.31 14.15
CA GLN A 524 -8.17 56.95 12.83
C GLN A 524 -6.72 56.45 12.99
N GLY A 525 -6.41 55.30 12.37
CA GLY A 525 -5.07 54.71 12.37
C GLY A 525 -4.79 53.70 13.49
N THR A 526 -5.74 53.41 14.39
CA THR A 526 -5.61 52.33 15.38
C THR A 526 -6.90 51.52 15.55
N TYR A 527 -6.75 50.21 15.74
CA TYR A 527 -7.85 49.27 16.03
C TYR A 527 -8.09 49.08 17.53
N GLN A 528 -7.32 49.75 18.37
CA GLN A 528 -7.48 49.71 19.82
C GLN A 528 -8.24 50.92 20.32
N ILE A 529 -9.00 50.74 21.39
CA ILE A 529 -9.67 51.83 22.11
C ILE A 529 -9.00 52.06 23.46
N LYS A 530 -9.02 53.31 23.93
CA LYS A 530 -8.64 53.63 25.31
C LYS A 530 -9.83 53.33 26.23
N VAL A 531 -9.55 52.68 27.36
CA VAL A 531 -10.60 52.33 28.35
C VAL A 531 -10.94 53.53 29.27
N SER A 532 -10.11 54.57 29.30
CA SER A 532 -10.33 55.82 30.05
C SER A 532 -9.65 57.01 29.37
N ASP A 533 -10.02 58.23 29.76
CA ASP A 533 -9.42 59.47 29.24
C ASP A 533 -8.07 59.85 29.89
N ASP A 534 -7.65 59.11 30.92
CA ASP A 534 -6.33 59.26 31.56
C ASP A 534 -5.18 59.06 30.55
N SER A 535 -4.09 59.80 30.69
CA SER A 535 -2.90 59.70 29.82
C SER A 535 -2.25 58.30 29.84
N ASP A 536 -2.40 57.56 30.94
CA ASP A 536 -1.89 56.19 31.12
C ASP A 536 -2.96 55.10 30.85
N ALA A 537 -4.04 55.46 30.14
CA ALA A 537 -5.14 54.54 29.87
C ALA A 537 -4.70 53.32 29.06
N LEU A 538 -5.03 52.13 29.56
CA LEU A 538 -4.80 50.87 28.87
C LEU A 538 -5.59 50.80 27.57
N ARG A 539 -4.94 50.27 26.53
CA ARG A 539 -5.53 50.04 25.22
C ARG A 539 -6.01 48.60 25.09
N VAL A 540 -7.20 48.43 24.53
CA VAL A 540 -7.86 47.13 24.35
C VAL A 540 -8.50 47.05 22.96
N TYR A 541 -8.70 45.83 22.47
CA TYR A 541 -9.53 45.57 21.30
C TYR A 541 -10.98 45.42 21.74
N CYS A 542 -11.86 46.31 21.27
CA CYS A 542 -13.27 46.29 21.60
C CYS A 542 -14.05 45.59 20.49
N ILE A 543 -14.58 44.41 20.82
CA ILE A 543 -15.17 43.46 19.88
C ILE A 543 -16.69 43.40 20.13
N LYS A 544 -17.45 43.59 19.05
CA LYS A 544 -18.91 43.52 19.03
C LYS A 544 -19.37 42.06 19.07
N ILE A 545 -20.01 41.64 20.16
CA ILE A 545 -20.40 40.25 20.36
C ILE A 545 -21.49 39.84 19.36
N ASP A 546 -22.45 40.72 19.07
CA ASP A 546 -23.50 40.54 18.07
C ASP A 546 -22.95 40.26 16.67
N VAL A 547 -21.86 40.94 16.29
CA VAL A 547 -21.19 40.69 15.01
C VAL A 547 -20.44 39.35 15.02
N LEU A 548 -19.83 38.97 16.15
CA LEU A 548 -19.24 37.63 16.28
C LEU A 548 -20.32 36.55 16.13
N GLU A 549 -21.52 36.75 16.68
CA GLU A 549 -22.63 35.80 16.56
C GLU A 549 -23.12 35.64 15.12
N GLN A 550 -23.14 36.73 14.34
CA GLN A 550 -23.52 36.70 12.93
C GLN A 550 -22.43 36.10 12.04
N ALA A 551 -21.17 36.39 12.34
CA ALA A 551 -20.04 35.96 11.52
C ALA A 551 -19.48 34.59 11.90
N ALA A 552 -19.84 34.03 13.06
CA ALA A 552 -19.29 32.77 13.54
C ALA A 552 -19.72 31.59 12.65
N GLU A 553 -18.74 30.97 12.01
CA GLU A 553 -18.92 29.76 11.21
C GLU A 553 -18.11 28.62 11.81
N ARG A 554 -18.77 27.47 12.01
CA ARG A 554 -18.12 26.22 12.41
C ARG A 554 -17.90 25.37 11.16
N TYR A 555 -16.70 24.81 11.02
CA TYR A 555 -16.34 23.96 9.88
C TYR A 555 -16.66 22.49 10.12
#